data_AF-A0A5N5N4T4-F1
#
_entry.id   AF-A0A5N5N4T4-F1
#
_cell.length_a   1.000
_cell.length_b   1.000
_cell.length_c   1.000
_cell.angle_alpha   90.00
_cell.angle_beta   90.00
_cell.angle_gamma   90.00
#
_symmetry.space_group_name_H-M   'P 1'
#
loop_
_entity.id
_entity.type
_entity.pdbx_description
1 polymer ?
#
loop_
_entity_poly.entity_id
_entity_poly.type
_entity_poly.pdbx_seq_one_letter_code
_entity_poly.pdbx_strand_id
1 'polypeptide(L)'
;MANGPSVNARVLLQQCLHAKLQVKPAEEDSEAEWVEINRGMVIYICFFKGATEDMIPKMVNTLLNVKLCETESGKYTSVVDLPGSVLIVPQATLGGKAKGKCMQYHYNIGKEDGQKLYVSFVTHCEKELSSSSKCTEAGTEVKHGTYGNRQVLKLDTNGPYTHLMEF
;
A
#
# COMPACT_ATOMS: atom_id res chain seq x y z
N MET A 1 15.72 -25.39 13.51
CA MET A 1 14.50 -24.54 13.45
C MET A 1 14.16 -24.41 11.98
N ALA A 2 12.94 -24.75 11.57
CA ALA A 2 12.58 -24.88 10.16
C ALA A 2 12.78 -23.56 9.41
N ASN A 3 13.71 -23.55 8.44
CA ASN A 3 13.82 -22.49 7.44
C ASN A 3 12.59 -22.56 6.52
N GLY A 4 11.50 -21.93 6.95
CA GLY A 4 10.44 -21.54 6.02
C GLY A 4 10.98 -20.51 5.02
N PRO A 5 10.31 -20.32 3.87
CA PRO A 5 10.70 -19.29 2.92
C PRO A 5 10.85 -17.93 3.61
N SER A 6 11.94 -17.21 3.31
CA SER A 6 12.19 -15.89 3.87
C SER A 6 11.17 -14.90 3.32
N VAL A 7 10.33 -14.34 4.19
CA VAL A 7 9.41 -13.26 3.82
C VAL A 7 10.23 -11.99 3.63
N ASN A 8 10.20 -11.44 2.43
CA ASN A 8 10.92 -10.23 2.00
C ASN A 8 10.00 -9.01 2.00
N ALA A 9 8.69 -9.17 1.83
CA ALA A 9 7.74 -8.09 2.08
C ALA A 9 6.42 -8.59 2.65
N ARG A 10 5.72 -7.72 3.38
CA ARG A 10 4.37 -7.95 3.88
C ARG A 10 3.48 -6.78 3.51
N VAL A 11 2.31 -7.11 3.00
CA VAL A 11 1.33 -6.15 2.55
C VAL A 11 -0.02 -6.43 3.22
N LEU A 12 -0.68 -5.38 3.68
CA LEU A 12 -2.07 -5.43 4.09
C LEU A 12 -2.91 -4.62 3.10
N LEU A 13 -3.98 -5.21 2.58
CA LEU A 13 -4.87 -4.62 1.60
C LEU A 13 -6.22 -4.34 2.25
N GLN A 14 -6.80 -3.16 1.97
CA GLN A 14 -8.16 -2.82 2.36
C GLN A 14 -8.89 -2.13 1.22
N GLN A 15 -10.20 -2.36 1.12
CA GLN A 15 -11.09 -1.63 0.21
C GLN A 15 -11.61 -0.36 0.89
N CYS A 16 -11.80 0.72 0.13
CA CYS A 16 -12.38 1.96 0.63
C CYS A 16 -13.38 2.59 -0.33
N LEU A 17 -14.33 3.33 0.22
CA LEU A 17 -15.19 4.27 -0.51
C LEU A 17 -14.48 5.62 -0.68
N HIS A 18 -13.73 6.03 0.34
CA HIS A 18 -12.89 7.21 0.35
C HIS A 18 -11.75 7.03 1.35
N ALA A 19 -10.58 7.59 1.05
CA ALA A 19 -9.47 7.64 1.99
C ALA A 19 -8.77 8.99 1.91
N LYS A 20 -8.38 9.53 3.07
CA LYS A 20 -7.64 10.79 3.20
C LYS A 20 -6.39 10.60 4.04
N LEU A 21 -5.23 10.94 3.49
CA LEU A 21 -3.92 10.75 4.11
C LEU A 21 -3.14 12.05 4.17
N GLN A 22 -2.57 12.36 5.34
CA GLN A 22 -1.64 13.47 5.49
C GLN A 22 -0.31 13.15 4.81
N VAL A 23 0.17 14.05 3.95
CA VAL A 23 1.47 13.92 3.28
C VAL A 23 2.52 14.89 3.84
N LYS A 24 2.08 16.04 4.36
CA LYS A 24 2.95 16.97 5.08
C LYS A 24 2.30 17.36 6.41
N PRO A 25 3.01 17.28 7.56
CA PRO A 25 2.49 17.79 8.81
C PRO A 25 2.33 19.32 8.75
N ALA A 26 1.49 19.87 9.64
CA ALA A 26 1.43 21.31 9.81
C ALA A 26 2.75 21.83 10.39
N GLU A 27 3.14 23.03 9.97
CA GLU A 27 4.29 23.79 10.46
C GLU A 27 3.77 25.12 11.04
N GLU A 28 4.63 25.93 11.68
CA GLU A 28 4.21 27.19 12.33
C GLU A 28 3.43 28.12 11.39
N ASP A 29 3.79 28.14 10.10
CA ASP A 29 3.19 29.01 9.09
C ASP A 29 2.40 28.26 7.99
N SER A 30 2.16 26.95 8.15
CA SER A 30 1.40 26.20 7.13
C SER A 30 0.53 25.09 7.70
N GLU A 31 -0.67 24.98 7.14
CA GLU A 31 -1.57 23.87 7.41
C GLU A 31 -1.01 22.55 6.88
N ALA A 32 -1.44 21.45 7.48
CA ALA A 32 -1.09 20.13 6.98
C ALA A 32 -1.60 19.90 5.55
N GLU A 33 -0.78 19.25 4.72
CA GLU A 33 -1.14 18.88 3.36
C GLU A 33 -1.68 17.44 3.31
N TRP A 34 -2.67 17.22 2.45
CA TRP A 34 -3.41 15.96 2.36
C TRP A 34 -3.57 15.51 0.92
N VAL A 35 -3.59 14.20 0.72
CA VAL A 35 -4.04 13.55 -0.51
C VAL A 35 -5.27 12.70 -0.21
N GLU A 36 -6.12 12.53 -1.22
CA GLU A 36 -7.35 11.77 -1.09
C GLU A 36 -7.52 10.85 -2.29
N ILE A 37 -8.15 9.71 -2.07
CA ILE A 37 -8.68 8.86 -3.12
C ILE A 37 -10.17 8.63 -2.89
N ASN A 38 -10.92 8.53 -3.98
CA ASN A 38 -12.28 7.99 -3.95
C ASN A 38 -12.21 6.45 -3.89
N ARG A 39 -13.28 5.80 -4.33
CA ARG A 39 -13.43 4.35 -4.31
C ARG A 39 -12.21 3.63 -4.86
N GLY A 40 -11.69 2.67 -4.10
CA GLY A 40 -10.41 2.09 -4.42
C GLY A 40 -9.85 1.15 -3.37
N MET A 41 -8.53 1.01 -3.40
CA MET A 41 -7.78 0.09 -2.56
C MET A 41 -6.65 0.81 -1.82
N VAL A 42 -6.54 0.56 -0.51
CA VAL A 42 -5.42 1.00 0.31
C VAL A 42 -4.44 -0.15 0.48
N ILE A 43 -3.17 0.12 0.18
CA ILE A 43 -2.05 -0.81 0.26
C ILE A 43 -1.11 -0.34 1.37
N TYR A 44 -1.05 -1.08 2.48
CA TYR A 44 -0.06 -0.86 3.53
C TYR A 44 1.12 -1.78 3.31
N ILE A 45 2.34 -1.26 3.21
CA ILE A 45 3.51 -2.03 2.79
C ILE A 45 4.66 -1.97 3.81
N CYS A 46 5.28 -3.13 4.04
CA CYS A 46 6.49 -3.29 4.83
C CYS A 46 7.49 -4.17 4.08
N PHE A 47 8.74 -3.71 3.98
CA PHE A 47 9.84 -4.49 3.43
C PHE A 47 10.74 -5.03 4.55
N PHE A 48 11.29 -6.22 4.33
CA PHE A 48 12.20 -6.91 5.23
C PHE A 48 13.62 -6.95 4.68
N LYS A 49 14.57 -7.33 5.53
CA LYS A 49 15.95 -7.62 5.12
C LYS A 49 15.95 -8.70 4.05
N GLY A 50 16.64 -8.44 2.94
CA GLY A 50 16.67 -9.33 1.77
C GLY A 50 15.69 -8.94 0.67
N ALA A 51 14.80 -7.96 0.89
CA ALA A 51 14.00 -7.37 -0.17
C ALA A 51 14.89 -6.63 -1.18
N THR A 52 14.59 -6.81 -2.45
CA THR A 52 15.37 -6.33 -3.59
C THR A 52 14.44 -5.77 -4.66
N GLU A 53 14.93 -4.87 -5.50
CA GLU A 53 14.10 -4.16 -6.48
C GLU A 53 13.45 -5.07 -7.54
N ASP A 54 14.07 -6.20 -7.87
CA ASP A 54 13.56 -7.22 -8.80
C ASP A 54 12.25 -7.87 -8.35
N MET A 55 11.93 -7.82 -7.05
CA MET A 55 10.65 -8.33 -6.55
C MET A 55 9.47 -7.40 -6.86
N ILE A 56 9.73 -6.10 -7.05
CA ILE A 56 8.70 -5.06 -7.14
C ILE A 56 7.72 -5.30 -8.30
N PRO A 57 8.15 -5.60 -9.54
CA PRO A 57 7.21 -5.86 -10.64
C PRO A 57 6.23 -6.99 -10.33
N LYS A 58 6.71 -8.08 -9.72
CA LYS A 58 5.85 -9.22 -9.32
C LYS A 58 4.87 -8.82 -8.22
N MET A 59 5.32 -8.06 -7.23
CA MET A 59 4.45 -7.54 -6.16
C MET A 59 3.33 -6.68 -6.75
N VAL A 60 3.68 -5.68 -7.57
CA VAL A 60 2.71 -4.75 -8.16
C VAL A 60 1.69 -5.48 -9.02
N ASN A 61 2.13 -6.36 -9.93
CA ASN A 61 1.23 -7.17 -10.74
C ASN A 61 0.28 -8.01 -9.87
N THR A 62 0.79 -8.64 -8.81
CA THR A 62 -0.04 -9.46 -7.90
C THR A 62 -1.08 -8.61 -7.18
N LEU A 63 -0.66 -7.48 -6.60
CA LEU A 63 -1.51 -6.64 -5.75
C LEU A 63 -2.56 -5.86 -6.54
N LEU A 64 -2.23 -5.39 -7.74
CA LEU A 64 -3.17 -4.62 -8.56
C LEU A 64 -4.13 -5.51 -9.36
N ASN A 65 -3.75 -6.77 -9.65
CA ASN A 65 -4.59 -7.71 -10.40
C ASN A 65 -5.33 -8.76 -9.54
N VAL A 66 -5.11 -8.81 -8.22
CA VAL A 66 -5.89 -9.68 -7.33
C VAL A 66 -7.35 -9.23 -7.25
N LYS A 67 -8.28 -10.19 -7.30
CA LYS A 67 -9.72 -9.94 -7.32
C LYS A 67 -10.31 -9.73 -5.92
N LEU A 68 -10.11 -8.54 -5.36
CA LEU A 68 -10.62 -8.15 -4.02
C LEU A 68 -11.64 -7.01 -4.05
N CYS A 69 -11.85 -6.39 -5.20
CA CYS A 69 -12.74 -5.25 -5.36
C CYS A 69 -14.14 -5.72 -5.78
N GLU A 70 -15.13 -5.51 -4.92
CA GLU A 70 -16.52 -5.89 -5.21
C GLU A 70 -17.11 -4.99 -6.30
N THR A 71 -17.90 -5.52 -7.23
CA THR A 71 -18.65 -4.76 -8.24
C THR A 71 -20.07 -4.47 -7.75
N GLU A 72 -20.81 -3.61 -8.45
CA GLU A 72 -22.24 -3.35 -8.13
C GLU A 72 -23.11 -4.61 -8.16
N SER A 73 -22.68 -5.64 -8.91
CA SER A 73 -23.33 -6.95 -8.99
C SER A 73 -22.90 -7.95 -7.91
N GLY A 74 -22.06 -7.55 -6.95
CA GLY A 74 -21.55 -8.41 -5.86
C GLY A 74 -20.46 -9.40 -6.29
N LYS A 75 -19.89 -9.26 -7.50
CA LYS A 75 -18.75 -10.08 -7.95
C LYS A 75 -17.43 -9.40 -7.58
N TYR A 76 -16.36 -10.17 -7.43
CA TYR A 76 -15.03 -9.60 -7.17
C TYR A 76 -14.20 -9.49 -8.44
N THR A 77 -13.55 -8.35 -8.60
CA THR A 77 -12.61 -8.02 -9.67
C THR A 77 -11.36 -7.33 -9.12
N SER A 78 -10.37 -7.06 -9.96
CA SER A 78 -9.16 -6.35 -9.57
C SER A 78 -9.39 -4.84 -9.44
N VAL A 79 -8.48 -4.11 -8.78
CA VAL A 79 -8.60 -2.64 -8.71
C VAL A 79 -8.47 -2.01 -10.11
N VAL A 80 -7.67 -2.63 -10.99
CA VAL A 80 -7.48 -2.18 -12.38
C VAL A 80 -8.75 -2.40 -13.22
N ASP A 81 -9.42 -3.53 -13.03
CA ASP A 81 -10.66 -3.86 -13.74
C ASP A 81 -11.89 -3.14 -13.16
N LEU A 82 -11.83 -2.71 -11.89
CA LEU A 82 -12.85 -1.90 -11.23
C LEU A 82 -12.82 -0.42 -11.65
N PRO A 83 -11.86 -0.01 -12.48
CA PRO A 83 -11.04 1.21 -12.29
C PRO A 83 -11.20 1.92 -10.93
N GLY A 84 -10.53 1.43 -9.90
CA GLY A 84 -10.42 2.11 -8.60
C GLY A 84 -9.08 2.84 -8.42
N SER A 85 -9.08 3.90 -7.62
CA SER A 85 -7.83 4.57 -7.22
C SER A 85 -7.05 3.75 -6.18
N VAL A 86 -5.75 4.00 -6.05
CA VAL A 86 -4.88 3.27 -5.11
C VAL A 86 -4.23 4.25 -4.15
N LEU A 87 -4.28 3.96 -2.84
CA LEU A 87 -3.56 4.71 -1.81
C LEU A 87 -2.49 3.83 -1.17
N ILE A 88 -1.22 4.21 -1.31
CA ILE A 88 -0.08 3.43 -0.79
C ILE A 88 0.44 4.05 0.50
N VAL A 89 0.38 3.30 1.61
CA VAL A 89 0.81 3.74 2.94
C VAL A 89 2.08 2.98 3.35
N PRO A 90 3.22 3.66 3.62
CA PRO A 90 4.39 3.00 4.17
C PRO A 90 4.09 2.60 5.62
N GLN A 91 4.12 1.29 5.91
CA GLN A 91 3.70 0.73 7.20
C GLN A 91 4.69 -0.32 7.72
N ALA A 92 5.89 0.14 8.07
CA ALA A 92 6.96 -0.72 8.60
C ALA A 92 6.54 -1.51 9.87
N THR A 93 5.52 -1.06 10.58
CA THR A 93 5.00 -1.74 11.78
C THR A 93 4.40 -3.11 11.50
N LEU A 94 4.00 -3.41 10.26
CA LEU A 94 3.56 -4.76 9.86
C LEU A 94 4.63 -5.82 10.07
N GLY A 95 5.92 -5.43 10.13
CA GLY A 95 7.02 -6.33 10.41
C GLY A 95 7.27 -6.64 11.89
N GLY A 96 6.50 -6.03 12.78
CA GLY A 96 6.65 -6.20 14.21
C GLY A 96 6.32 -7.61 14.69
N LYS A 97 7.15 -8.12 15.59
CA LYS A 97 6.89 -9.36 16.35
C LYS A 97 6.76 -9.04 17.82
N ALA A 98 5.74 -9.59 18.48
CA ALA A 98 5.54 -9.41 19.90
C ALA A 98 6.65 -10.11 20.71
N LYS A 99 7.18 -9.41 21.70
CA LYS A 99 8.10 -9.94 22.71
C LYS A 99 7.74 -9.35 24.06
N GLY A 100 7.08 -10.18 24.90
CA GLY A 100 6.48 -9.70 26.14
C GLY A 100 5.42 -8.65 25.85
N LYS A 101 5.57 -7.45 26.41
CA LYS A 101 4.66 -6.31 26.23
C LYS A 101 5.13 -5.32 25.14
N CYS A 102 6.19 -5.65 24.39
CA CYS A 102 6.79 -4.78 23.38
C CYS A 102 6.75 -5.43 21.98
N MET A 103 6.90 -4.61 20.95
CA MET A 103 7.09 -5.07 19.57
C MET A 103 8.56 -4.94 19.16
N GLN A 104 9.09 -5.92 18.42
CA GLN A 104 10.43 -5.91 17.86
C GLN A 104 10.41 -5.94 16.34
N TYR A 105 11.33 -5.21 15.70
CA TYR A 105 11.39 -5.00 14.25
C TYR A 105 12.71 -5.47 13.64
N HIS A 106 13.36 -6.49 14.24
CA HIS A 106 14.70 -6.96 13.86
C HIS A 106 14.84 -7.41 12.40
N TYR A 107 13.72 -7.73 11.75
CA TYR A 107 13.67 -8.22 10.38
C TYR A 107 13.37 -7.12 9.36
N ASN A 108 12.95 -5.93 9.80
CA ASN A 108 12.66 -4.82 8.88
C ASN A 108 13.93 -4.41 8.14
N ILE A 109 13.74 -3.97 6.89
CA ILE A 109 14.81 -3.36 6.11
C ILE A 109 15.29 -2.05 6.75
N GLY A 110 16.52 -1.64 6.44
CA GLY A 110 17.05 -0.33 6.84
C GLY A 110 16.27 0.83 6.23
N LYS A 111 16.32 2.01 6.88
CA LYS A 111 15.54 3.19 6.48
C LYS A 111 15.78 3.60 5.02
N GLU A 112 17.04 3.71 4.61
CA GLU A 112 17.44 4.17 3.28
C GLU A 112 17.00 3.21 2.18
N ASP A 113 17.31 1.92 2.34
CA ASP A 113 16.92 0.89 1.36
C ASP A 113 15.41 0.70 1.30
N GLY A 114 14.73 0.76 2.45
CA GLY A 114 13.26 0.73 2.50
C GLY A 114 12.62 1.92 1.80
N GLN A 115 13.21 3.12 1.89
CA GLN A 115 12.73 4.29 1.16
C GLN A 115 12.91 4.12 -0.36
N LYS A 116 14.07 3.60 -0.79
CA LYS A 116 14.32 3.32 -2.23
C LYS A 116 13.29 2.32 -2.78
N LEU A 117 13.07 1.21 -2.08
CA LEU A 117 12.08 0.21 -2.48
C LEU A 117 10.65 0.77 -2.47
N TYR A 118 10.31 1.62 -1.48
CA TYR A 118 9.01 2.28 -1.44
C TYR A 118 8.77 3.20 -2.64
N VAL A 119 9.75 4.05 -2.99
CA VAL A 119 9.66 4.92 -4.18
C VAL A 119 9.57 4.09 -5.46
N SER A 120 10.36 3.02 -5.58
CA SER A 120 10.29 2.11 -6.73
C SER A 120 8.91 1.43 -6.81
N PHE A 121 8.37 0.97 -5.69
CA PHE A 121 7.02 0.37 -5.61
C PHE A 121 5.92 1.33 -6.08
N VAL A 122 5.92 2.58 -5.57
CA VAL A 122 4.96 3.61 -5.98
C VAL A 122 5.04 3.86 -7.49
N THR A 123 6.25 4.07 -8.02
CA THR A 123 6.48 4.27 -9.46
C THR A 123 5.95 3.12 -10.31
N HIS A 124 6.13 1.88 -9.85
CA HIS A 124 5.63 0.71 -10.58
C HIS A 124 4.10 0.61 -10.51
N CYS A 125 3.48 0.93 -9.38
CA CYS A 125 2.02 1.00 -9.27
C CYS A 125 1.42 2.06 -10.21
N GLU A 126 2.04 3.25 -10.31
CA GLU A 126 1.61 4.31 -11.23
C GLU A 126 1.67 3.85 -12.69
N LYS A 127 2.77 3.19 -13.08
CA LYS A 127 2.94 2.64 -14.43
C LYS A 127 1.91 1.56 -14.75
N GLU A 128 1.70 0.62 -13.83
CA GLU A 128 0.74 -0.46 -14.02
C GLU A 128 -0.69 0.09 -14.15
N LEU A 129 -1.09 1.01 -13.28
CA LEU A 129 -2.45 1.60 -13.31
C LEU A 129 -2.67 2.43 -14.58
N SER A 130 -1.69 3.24 -14.99
CA SER A 130 -1.76 4.05 -16.23
C SER A 130 -1.66 3.23 -17.52
N SER A 131 -1.17 1.99 -17.47
CA SER A 131 -1.17 1.09 -18.62
C SER A 131 -2.57 0.61 -19.01
N SER A 132 -3.55 0.69 -18.09
CA SER A 132 -4.95 0.36 -18.33
C SER A 132 -5.71 1.55 -18.90
N SER A 133 -6.26 1.40 -20.11
CA SER A 133 -7.09 2.44 -20.74
C SER A 133 -8.32 2.76 -19.89
N LYS A 134 -8.94 1.73 -19.27
CA LYS A 134 -10.10 1.90 -18.37
C LYS A 134 -9.77 2.80 -17.18
N CYS A 135 -8.61 2.59 -16.56
CA CYS A 135 -8.14 3.39 -15.42
C CYS A 135 -7.86 4.84 -15.83
N THR A 136 -7.22 5.02 -16.99
CA THR A 136 -6.93 6.36 -17.54
C THR A 136 -8.21 7.12 -17.88
N GLU A 137 -9.17 6.47 -18.55
CA GLU A 137 -10.48 7.06 -18.91
C GLU A 137 -11.32 7.40 -17.68
N ALA A 138 -11.26 6.56 -16.63
CA ALA A 138 -11.94 6.80 -15.37
C ALA A 138 -11.24 7.85 -14.47
N GLY A 139 -10.05 8.32 -14.84
CA GLY A 139 -9.28 9.28 -14.06
C GLY A 139 -8.80 8.72 -12.73
N THR A 140 -8.55 7.41 -12.63
CA THR A 140 -8.02 6.80 -11.41
C THR A 140 -6.58 7.23 -11.17
N GLU A 141 -6.21 7.39 -9.90
CA GLU A 141 -4.89 7.85 -9.53
C GLU A 141 -4.25 6.92 -8.50
N VAL A 142 -2.92 6.88 -8.50
CA VAL A 142 -2.15 6.40 -7.36
C VAL A 142 -1.80 7.61 -6.49
N LYS A 143 -2.19 7.57 -5.22
CA LYS A 143 -1.72 8.50 -4.18
C LYS A 143 -0.89 7.72 -3.18
N HIS A 144 0.00 8.40 -2.47
CA HIS A 144 0.89 7.71 -1.54
C HIS A 144 1.25 8.59 -0.35
N GLY A 145 1.60 7.94 0.76
CA GLY A 145 2.09 8.61 1.96
C GLY A 145 3.53 9.07 1.80
N THR A 146 3.92 10.05 2.62
CA THR A 146 5.32 10.47 2.70
C THR A 146 6.08 9.50 3.60
N TYR A 147 7.10 8.85 3.05
CA TYR A 147 7.92 7.88 3.77
C TYR A 147 8.60 8.51 4.98
N GLY A 148 8.48 7.88 6.15
CA GLY A 148 9.05 8.39 7.40
C GLY A 148 8.15 9.37 8.17
N ASN A 149 7.08 9.89 7.56
CA ASN A 149 6.10 10.73 8.28
C ASN A 149 5.12 9.88 9.08
N ARG A 150 4.39 10.54 10.00
CA ARG A 150 3.21 9.94 10.62
C ARG A 150 2.11 9.79 9.57
N GLN A 151 1.57 8.58 9.43
CA GLN A 151 0.51 8.28 8.47
C GLN A 151 -0.86 8.61 9.09
N VAL A 152 -1.21 9.90 9.18
CA VAL A 152 -2.52 10.33 9.69
C VAL A 152 -3.58 10.03 8.63
N LEU A 153 -4.36 8.99 8.86
CA LEU A 153 -5.28 8.41 7.89
C LEU A 153 -6.73 8.47 8.38
N LYS A 154 -7.64 8.90 7.51
CA LYS A 154 -9.09 8.68 7.61
C LYS A 154 -9.51 7.72 6.52
N LEU A 155 -10.34 6.74 6.87
CA LEU A 155 -10.78 5.70 5.96
C LEU A 155 -12.29 5.48 6.10
N ASP A 156 -13.00 5.60 4.99
CA ASP A 156 -14.41 5.25 4.87
C ASP A 156 -14.57 3.99 4.03
N THR A 157 -15.35 3.03 4.52
CA THR A 157 -15.46 1.69 3.92
C THR A 157 -16.88 1.15 4.04
N ASN A 158 -17.33 0.42 3.01
CA ASN A 158 -18.47 -0.47 3.11
C ASN A 158 -18.03 -1.89 3.50
N GLY A 159 -17.21 -2.00 4.55
CA GLY A 159 -16.47 -3.21 4.88
C GLY A 159 -15.07 -3.20 4.26
N PRO A 160 -13.99 -3.20 5.06
CA PRO A 160 -12.63 -3.02 4.54
C PRO A 160 -12.08 -4.25 3.81
N TYR A 161 -12.77 -5.40 3.87
CA TYR A 161 -12.39 -6.68 3.26
C TYR A 161 -10.88 -6.95 3.30
N THR A 162 -10.34 -6.96 4.53
CA THR A 162 -8.89 -6.89 4.78
C THR A 162 -8.16 -8.19 4.45
N HIS A 163 -7.08 -8.10 3.69
CA HIS A 163 -6.25 -9.25 3.30
C HIS A 163 -4.78 -9.00 3.63
N LEU A 164 -4.07 -10.05 4.03
CA LEU A 164 -2.62 -10.02 4.26
C LEU A 164 -1.93 -10.86 3.17
N MET A 165 -0.87 -10.33 2.58
CA MET A 165 -0.04 -11.02 1.60
C MET A 165 1.44 -10.93 1.98
N GLU A 166 2.18 -11.99 1.73
CA GLU A 166 3.61 -12.10 1.96
C GLU A 166 4.32 -12.43 0.65
N PHE A 167 5.48 -11.83 0.44
CA PHE A 167 6.31 -11.95 -0.76
C PHE A 167 7.74 -12.34 -0.40
#